data_AF-A0A1V8UPA0-F1
#
_entry.id   AF-A0A1V8UPA0-F1
#
_cell.length_a   1.000
_cell.length_b   1.000
_cell.length_c   1.000
_cell.angle_alpha   90.00
_cell.angle_beta   90.00
_cell.angle_gamma   90.00
#
_symmetry.space_group_name_H-M   'P 1'
#
loop_
_entity.id
_entity.type
_entity.pdbx_description
1 polymer ?
#
loop_
_entity_poly.entity_id
_entity_poly.type
_entity_poly.pdbx_seq_one_letter_code
_entity_poly.pdbx_strand_id
1 'polypeptide(L)'
;MTFEEAQLYKDLPVLFNVERGFFMEPDAENHELKICEEHPGYCNWTAASLHNGGTSTPFARHQIPKDSEQGIRQFLQETMPHLADRPFSFARICWCADTPDREFLISKHPDYPSLVLGVGGSGHGFMHIPVIGKYIMQCMEDRLDPRMQRTWRWRPETAVGRDWEALQGRWGGPNKVRNLADLGEGEWTEVGARL
;
A
#
# COMPACT_ATOMS: atom_id res chain seq x y z
N MET A 1 -17.30 2.89 -16.02
CA MET A 1 -18.75 2.51 -16.07
C MET A 1 -19.46 3.50 -16.98
N THR A 2 -20.70 3.26 -17.44
CA THR A 2 -21.43 4.36 -18.09
C THR A 2 -21.79 5.42 -17.06
N PHE A 3 -22.09 6.64 -17.51
CA PHE A 3 -22.49 7.72 -16.60
C PHE A 3 -23.74 7.33 -15.79
N GLU A 4 -24.75 6.73 -16.44
CA GLU A 4 -26.00 6.32 -15.82
C GLU A 4 -25.78 5.21 -14.78
N GLU A 5 -24.95 4.22 -15.10
CA GLU A 5 -24.61 3.14 -14.18
C GLU A 5 -23.87 3.69 -12.96
N ALA A 6 -22.90 4.60 -13.15
CA ALA A 6 -22.13 5.19 -12.06
C ALA A 6 -22.99 6.01 -11.09
N GLN A 7 -24.13 6.57 -11.53
CA GLN A 7 -25.05 7.26 -10.62
C GLN A 7 -25.65 6.34 -9.55
N LEU A 8 -25.75 5.03 -9.81
CA LEU A 8 -26.24 4.05 -8.84
C LEU A 8 -25.25 3.79 -7.70
N TYR A 9 -24.01 4.25 -7.84
CA TYR A 9 -22.90 4.00 -6.93
C TYR A 9 -22.44 5.23 -6.16
N LYS A 10 -23.26 6.29 -6.10
CA LYS A 10 -22.93 7.51 -5.37
C LYS A 10 -23.15 7.38 -3.87
N ASP A 11 -22.34 8.11 -3.11
CA ASP A 11 -22.39 8.23 -1.66
C ASP A 11 -22.27 6.86 -0.96
N LEU A 12 -21.54 5.93 -1.59
CA LEU A 12 -21.33 4.61 -1.03
C LEU A 12 -20.34 4.68 0.14
N PRO A 13 -20.60 3.95 1.24
CA PRO A 13 -19.56 3.74 2.23
C PRO A 13 -18.41 2.94 1.61
N VAL A 14 -17.21 3.12 2.15
CA VAL A 14 -16.11 2.18 1.86
C VAL A 14 -16.50 0.82 2.39
N LEU A 15 -16.68 -0.16 1.50
CA LEU A 15 -16.81 -1.56 1.88
C LEU A 15 -15.40 -2.15 1.98
N PHE A 16 -15.00 -2.56 3.19
CA PHE A 16 -13.70 -3.17 3.43
C PHE A 16 -13.85 -4.53 4.12
N ASN A 17 -13.28 -5.56 3.51
CA ASN A 17 -13.05 -6.87 4.11
C ASN A 17 -11.55 -7.10 4.23
N VAL A 18 -11.08 -7.31 5.46
CA VAL A 18 -9.66 -7.41 5.83
C VAL A 18 -8.93 -8.63 5.23
N GLU A 19 -9.65 -9.61 4.68
CA GLU A 19 -9.06 -10.81 4.03
C GLU A 19 -9.37 -10.90 2.53
N ARG A 20 -10.00 -9.87 1.96
CA ARG A 20 -10.41 -9.86 0.54
C ARG A 20 -9.99 -8.59 -0.16
N GLY A 21 -10.35 -7.43 0.39
CA GLY A 21 -10.20 -6.17 -0.32
C GLY A 21 -11.20 -5.10 0.07
N PHE A 22 -11.10 -3.97 -0.63
CA PHE A 22 -12.06 -2.89 -0.54
C PHE A 22 -12.29 -2.25 -1.90
N PHE A 23 -13.39 -1.51 -2.02
CA PHE A 23 -13.61 -0.58 -3.11
C PHE A 23 -14.06 0.78 -2.60
N MET A 24 -13.89 1.80 -3.44
CA MET A 24 -14.50 3.13 -3.27
C MET A 24 -15.42 3.40 -4.45
N GLU A 25 -16.38 4.30 -4.26
CA GLU A 25 -17.30 4.72 -5.33
C GLU A 25 -16.56 5.20 -6.59
N PRO A 26 -17.21 5.14 -7.77
CA PRO A 26 -16.61 5.62 -9.01
C PRO A 26 -16.20 7.08 -8.92
N ASP A 27 -15.06 7.43 -9.50
CA ASP A 27 -14.61 8.81 -9.54
C ASP A 27 -15.52 9.69 -10.42
N ALA A 28 -15.57 10.99 -10.12
CA ALA A 28 -16.47 11.93 -10.79
C ALA A 28 -16.04 12.29 -12.23
N GLU A 29 -14.79 12.04 -12.62
CA GLU A 29 -14.26 12.45 -13.92
C GLU A 29 -14.37 11.31 -14.95
N ASN A 30 -13.91 10.11 -14.58
CA ASN A 30 -13.78 8.98 -15.49
C ASN A 30 -14.79 7.86 -15.21
N HIS A 31 -15.53 7.93 -14.10
CA HIS A 31 -16.48 6.91 -13.67
C HIS A 31 -15.81 5.53 -13.50
N GLU A 32 -14.58 5.51 -12.99
CA GLU A 32 -13.79 4.33 -12.69
C GLU A 32 -13.97 3.93 -11.22
N LEU A 33 -14.44 2.70 -11.01
CA LEU A 33 -14.56 2.09 -9.69
C LEU A 33 -13.20 1.50 -9.28
N LYS A 34 -12.57 2.02 -8.24
CA LYS A 34 -11.29 1.50 -7.75
C LYS A 34 -11.50 0.35 -6.78
N ILE A 35 -10.85 -0.79 -7.04
CA ILE A 35 -10.80 -1.95 -6.15
C ILE A 35 -9.36 -2.24 -5.75
N CYS A 36 -9.16 -2.67 -4.51
CA CYS A 36 -7.89 -3.20 -4.02
C CYS A 36 -8.10 -4.60 -3.46
N GLU A 37 -7.26 -5.56 -3.86
CA GLU A 37 -7.09 -6.81 -3.12
C GLU A 37 -6.39 -6.49 -1.80
N GLU A 38 -6.88 -7.02 -0.68
CA GLU A 38 -6.17 -6.97 0.60
C GLU A 38 -5.25 -8.19 0.73
N HIS A 39 -3.99 -7.94 1.07
CA HIS A 39 -2.98 -8.97 1.30
C HIS A 39 -1.80 -8.40 2.12
N PRO A 40 -0.94 -9.24 2.73
CA PRO A 40 0.19 -8.77 3.55
C PRO A 40 1.18 -7.83 2.84
N GLY A 41 1.34 -7.97 1.53
CA GLY A 41 2.10 -7.04 0.71
C GLY A 41 2.95 -7.76 -0.32
N TYR A 42 3.55 -6.97 -1.20
CA TYR A 42 4.64 -7.40 -2.06
C TYR A 42 5.90 -6.63 -1.70
N CYS A 43 7.02 -7.34 -1.60
CA CYS A 43 8.36 -6.78 -1.64
C CYS A 43 9.01 -7.03 -3.01
N ASN A 44 10.19 -6.46 -3.23
CA ASN A 44 11.01 -6.73 -4.41
C ASN A 44 12.46 -6.99 -3.97
N TRP A 45 12.72 -8.21 -3.51
CA TRP A 45 14.04 -8.68 -3.14
C TRP A 45 14.71 -9.32 -4.36
N THR A 46 15.51 -8.51 -5.06
CA THR A 46 16.35 -9.01 -6.15
C THR A 46 17.51 -9.84 -5.60
N ALA A 47 18.12 -10.69 -6.43
CA ALA A 47 19.32 -11.44 -6.06
C ALA A 47 20.42 -10.53 -5.46
N ALA A 48 20.63 -9.35 -6.05
CA ALA A 48 21.58 -8.37 -5.55
C ALA A 48 21.23 -7.83 -4.16
N SER A 49 19.93 -7.65 -3.86
CA SER A 49 19.48 -7.13 -2.56
C SER A 49 19.60 -8.14 -1.42
N LEU A 50 19.44 -9.44 -1.72
CA LEU A 50 19.56 -10.52 -0.72
C LEU A 50 21.00 -10.63 -0.20
N HIS A 51 21.99 -10.37 -1.04
CA HIS A 51 23.39 -10.30 -0.62
C HIS A 51 23.69 -9.13 0.34
N ASN A 52 22.87 -8.08 0.32
CA ASN A 52 23.02 -6.87 1.16
C ASN A 52 21.99 -6.81 2.29
N GLY A 53 21.57 -7.95 2.83
CA GLY A 53 20.66 -8.01 3.98
C GLY A 53 19.17 -7.87 3.65
N GLY A 54 18.77 -8.05 2.38
CA GLY A 54 17.37 -8.20 1.99
C GLY A 54 16.60 -6.89 1.78
N THR A 55 17.16 -5.93 1.04
CA THR A 55 16.48 -4.64 0.77
C THR A 55 15.43 -4.77 -0.33
N SER A 56 14.16 -4.56 0.00
CA SER A 56 13.09 -4.44 -1.01
C SER A 56 13.23 -3.13 -1.79
N THR A 57 13.37 -3.19 -3.11
CA THR A 57 13.61 -2.00 -3.96
C THR A 57 12.39 -1.66 -4.84
N PRO A 58 11.77 -0.47 -4.69
CA PRO A 58 10.61 -0.09 -5.49
C PRO A 58 10.90 0.03 -6.99
N PHE A 59 9.88 -0.24 -7.81
CA PHE A 59 9.85 0.11 -9.24
C PHE A 59 8.44 0.51 -9.66
N ALA A 60 8.30 1.28 -10.74
CA ALA A 60 7.00 1.67 -11.27
C ALA A 60 6.51 0.65 -12.31
N ARG A 61 5.25 0.23 -12.19
CA ARG A 61 4.57 -0.61 -13.20
C ARG A 61 3.07 -0.32 -13.19
N HIS A 62 2.53 0.03 -14.37
CA HIS A 62 1.09 0.19 -14.60
C HIS A 62 0.46 -1.12 -15.04
N GLN A 63 0.74 -2.18 -14.29
CA GLN A 63 0.11 -3.49 -14.34
C GLN A 63 0.13 -4.05 -12.92
N ILE A 64 -0.67 -5.07 -12.64
CA ILE A 64 -0.62 -5.84 -11.40
C ILE A 64 -0.28 -7.31 -11.70
N PRO A 65 0.17 -8.08 -10.71
CA PRO A 65 0.26 -9.53 -10.84
C PRO A 65 -1.10 -10.17 -11.15
N LYS A 66 -1.13 -11.23 -11.97
CA LYS A 66 -2.35 -11.95 -12.35
C LYS A 66 -3.05 -12.61 -11.16
N ASP A 67 -2.31 -13.00 -10.13
CA ASP A 67 -2.89 -13.51 -8.88
C ASP A 67 -3.63 -12.40 -8.11
N SER A 68 -3.14 -11.16 -8.13
CA SER A 68 -3.86 -10.00 -7.58
C SER A 68 -5.15 -9.70 -8.36
N GLU A 69 -5.12 -9.81 -9.70
CA GLU A 69 -6.35 -9.71 -10.51
C GLU A 69 -7.38 -10.78 -10.10
N GLN A 70 -6.95 -12.02 -9.89
CA GLN A 70 -7.83 -13.09 -9.43
C GLN A 70 -8.45 -12.78 -8.07
N GLY A 71 -7.67 -12.26 -7.11
CA GLY A 71 -8.17 -11.82 -5.81
C GLY A 71 -9.21 -10.69 -5.91
N ILE A 72 -8.97 -9.70 -6.79
CA ILE A 72 -9.93 -8.62 -7.07
C ILE A 72 -11.24 -9.19 -7.66
N ARG A 73 -11.15 -10.10 -8.65
CA ARG A 73 -12.33 -10.70 -9.28
C ARG A 73 -13.12 -11.56 -8.30
N GLN A 74 -12.44 -12.30 -7.41
CA GLN A 74 -13.10 -13.04 -6.34
C GLN A 74 -13.86 -12.09 -5.39
N PHE A 75 -13.24 -11.00 -4.94
CA PHE A 75 -13.91 -10.03 -4.09
C PHE A 75 -15.13 -9.39 -4.77
N LEU A 76 -15.03 -9.09 -6.07
CA LEU A 76 -16.17 -8.63 -6.87
C LEU A 76 -17.26 -9.70 -6.99
N GLN A 77 -16.91 -10.96 -7.17
CA GLN A 77 -17.89 -12.05 -7.22
C GLN A 77 -18.69 -12.17 -5.92
N GLU A 78 -18.04 -11.93 -4.78
CA GLU A 78 -18.66 -11.98 -3.45
C GLU A 78 -19.54 -10.74 -3.14
N THR A 79 -19.34 -9.60 -3.83
CA THR A 79 -19.95 -8.31 -3.45
C THR A 79 -20.75 -7.62 -4.56
N MET A 80 -20.25 -7.63 -5.80
CA MET A 80 -20.84 -6.99 -6.98
C MET A 80 -20.66 -7.90 -8.21
N PRO A 81 -21.29 -9.10 -8.23
CA PRO A 81 -20.98 -10.14 -9.21
C PRO A 81 -21.23 -9.72 -10.66
N HIS A 82 -22.15 -8.79 -10.92
CA HIS A 82 -22.41 -8.24 -12.26
C HIS A 82 -21.26 -7.36 -12.80
N LEU A 83 -20.26 -7.06 -11.99
CA LEU A 83 -19.02 -6.35 -12.38
C LEU A 83 -17.80 -7.28 -12.44
N ALA A 84 -17.88 -8.52 -11.93
CA ALA A 84 -16.72 -9.38 -11.69
C ALA A 84 -15.93 -9.76 -12.97
N ASP A 85 -16.62 -9.86 -14.10
CA ASP A 85 -16.02 -10.22 -15.40
C ASP A 85 -15.68 -8.99 -16.26
N ARG A 86 -15.88 -7.77 -15.77
CA ARG A 86 -15.57 -6.57 -16.55
C ARG A 86 -14.05 -6.44 -16.78
N PRO A 87 -13.63 -5.93 -17.95
CA PRO A 87 -12.23 -5.61 -18.19
C PRO A 87 -11.82 -4.45 -17.29
N PHE A 88 -10.60 -4.52 -16.73
CA PHE A 88 -10.03 -3.38 -16.04
C PHE A 88 -9.69 -2.28 -17.06
N SER A 89 -10.00 -1.03 -16.74
CA SER A 89 -9.56 0.13 -17.51
C SER A 89 -8.13 0.54 -17.15
N PHE A 90 -7.71 0.29 -15.91
CA PHE A 90 -6.40 0.62 -15.38
C PHE A 90 -6.00 -0.33 -14.24
N ALA A 91 -4.70 -0.60 -14.10
CA ALA A 91 -4.12 -1.32 -12.96
C ALA A 91 -2.69 -0.84 -12.69
N ARG A 92 -2.26 -0.82 -11.43
CA ARG A 92 -0.87 -0.53 -11.06
C ARG A 92 -0.51 -1.10 -9.69
N ILE A 93 0.79 -1.31 -9.46
CA ILE A 93 1.33 -1.46 -8.11
C ILE A 93 1.46 -0.11 -7.40
N CYS A 94 1.46 -0.13 -6.06
CA CYS A 94 1.59 1.04 -5.21
C CYS A 94 2.56 0.76 -4.07
N TRP A 95 3.55 1.62 -3.87
CA TRP A 95 4.60 1.41 -2.87
C TRP A 95 4.37 2.24 -1.61
N CYS A 96 4.70 1.64 -0.47
CA CYS A 96 4.81 2.30 0.83
C CYS A 96 5.99 1.64 1.59
N ALA A 97 6.29 2.13 2.79
CA ALA A 97 7.29 1.55 3.66
C ALA A 97 6.73 1.39 5.07
N ASP A 98 6.82 0.16 5.59
CA ASP A 98 6.42 -0.18 6.96
C ASP A 98 7.61 -0.05 7.93
N THR A 99 7.39 0.63 9.05
CA THR A 99 8.20 0.47 10.26
C THR A 99 7.85 -0.87 10.93
N PRO A 100 8.70 -1.41 11.84
CA PRO A 100 8.42 -2.69 12.49
C PRO A 100 7.07 -2.74 13.22
N ASP A 101 6.67 -1.63 13.83
CA ASP A 101 5.43 -1.47 14.60
C ASP A 101 4.29 -0.81 13.81
N ARG A 102 4.53 -0.46 12.53
CA ARG A 102 3.62 0.31 11.65
C ARG A 102 3.24 1.70 12.17
N GLU A 103 3.97 2.22 13.15
CA GLU A 103 3.88 3.63 13.57
C GLU A 103 4.77 4.52 12.69
N PHE A 104 4.47 5.82 12.58
CA PHE A 104 5.33 6.72 11.80
C PHE A 104 6.79 6.76 12.33
N LEU A 105 7.70 7.18 11.46
CA LEU A 105 9.05 7.61 11.84
C LEU A 105 9.17 9.11 11.52
N ILE A 106 8.92 9.92 12.54
CA ILE A 106 8.99 11.37 12.50
C ILE A 106 9.93 11.80 13.62
N SER A 107 11.19 12.05 13.27
CA SER A 107 12.28 12.30 14.21
C SER A 107 13.42 13.03 13.53
N LYS A 108 14.21 13.78 14.29
CA LYS A 108 15.58 14.14 13.88
C LYS A 108 16.46 12.89 13.90
N HIS A 109 17.44 12.81 13.01
CA HIS A 109 18.44 11.74 13.04
C HIS A 109 19.44 11.99 14.19
N PRO A 110 19.82 10.98 14.99
CA PRO A 110 20.70 11.17 16.16
C PRO A 110 22.09 11.71 15.79
N ASP A 111 22.67 11.24 14.68
CA ASP A 111 24.01 11.65 14.24
C ASP A 111 24.01 12.85 13.27
N TYR A 112 22.83 13.22 12.75
CA TYR A 112 22.68 14.30 11.75
C TYR A 112 21.59 15.26 12.22
N PRO A 113 21.92 16.22 13.11
CA PRO A 113 20.91 17.03 13.82
C PRO A 113 20.08 17.93 12.88
N SER A 114 20.60 18.23 11.68
CA SER A 114 19.90 19.01 10.66
C SER A 114 18.99 18.18 9.75
N LEU A 115 18.99 16.84 9.89
CA LEU A 115 18.14 15.94 9.11
C LEU A 115 16.86 15.60 9.90
N VAL A 116 15.71 15.95 9.34
CA VAL A 116 14.39 15.55 9.84
C VAL A 116 13.83 14.45 8.94
N LEU A 117 13.40 13.35 9.55
CA LEU A 117 12.73 12.24 8.88
C LEU A 117 11.22 12.42 8.99
N GLY A 118 10.51 12.16 7.90
CA GLY A 118 9.05 12.10 7.84
C GLY A 118 8.63 10.92 6.96
N VAL A 119 8.84 9.71 7.47
CA VAL A 119 8.71 8.46 6.71
C VAL A 119 7.90 7.41 7.50
N GLY A 120 7.79 6.19 6.98
CA GLY A 120 7.10 5.10 7.68
C GLY A 120 5.58 5.21 7.62
N GLY A 121 5.04 5.59 6.46
CA GLY A 121 3.60 5.77 6.28
C GLY A 121 2.76 4.52 6.53
N SER A 122 3.38 3.33 6.50
CA SER A 122 2.87 2.05 6.97
C SER A 122 1.44 1.67 6.54
N GLY A 123 1.05 2.12 5.34
CA GLY A 123 -0.28 1.90 4.75
C GLY A 123 -1.39 2.82 5.25
N HIS A 124 -1.11 3.77 6.15
CA HIS A 124 -2.14 4.69 6.70
C HIS A 124 -1.83 6.18 6.49
N GLY A 125 -0.63 6.54 6.02
CA GLY A 125 -0.20 7.93 5.90
C GLY A 125 -1.08 8.88 5.07
N PHE A 126 -1.80 8.38 4.06
CA PHE A 126 -2.59 9.24 3.16
C PHE A 126 -3.73 9.97 3.88
N MET A 127 -4.43 9.34 4.82
CA MET A 127 -5.53 9.98 5.54
C MET A 127 -5.07 11.18 6.39
N HIS A 128 -3.77 11.24 6.70
CA HIS A 128 -3.17 12.31 7.48
C HIS A 128 -2.66 13.48 6.62
N ILE A 129 -2.80 13.43 5.29
CA ILE A 129 -2.28 14.46 4.38
C ILE A 129 -2.62 15.92 4.78
N PRO A 130 -3.81 16.24 5.36
CA PRO A 130 -4.11 17.63 5.72
C PRO A 130 -3.33 18.15 6.92
N VAL A 131 -2.81 17.25 7.78
CA VAL A 131 -2.24 17.63 9.09
C VAL A 131 -0.83 17.11 9.34
N ILE A 132 -0.37 16.10 8.60
CA ILE A 132 0.92 15.42 8.91
C ILE A 132 2.11 16.38 8.85
N GLY A 133 2.09 17.35 7.93
CA GLY A 133 3.13 18.38 7.80
C GLY A 133 3.29 19.23 9.07
N LYS A 134 2.21 19.48 9.81
CA LYS A 134 2.26 20.20 11.10
C LYS A 134 3.13 19.44 12.11
N TYR A 135 2.98 18.12 12.19
CA TYR A 135 3.73 17.30 13.15
C TYR A 135 5.20 17.14 12.76
N ILE A 136 5.48 17.03 11.45
CA ILE A 136 6.86 17.04 10.94
C ILE A 136 7.54 18.38 11.29
N MET A 137 6.85 19.50 11.09
CA MET A 137 7.34 20.83 11.48
C MET A 137 7.55 20.93 13.00
N GLN A 138 6.60 20.48 13.82
CA GLN A 138 6.78 20.46 15.28
C GLN A 138 7.96 19.61 15.73
N CYS A 139 8.25 18.49 15.05
CA CYS A 139 9.46 17.71 15.29
C CYS A 139 10.73 18.50 14.94
N MET A 140 10.72 19.23 13.82
CA MET A 140 11.84 20.09 13.41
C MET A 140 12.13 21.19 14.43
N GLU A 141 11.08 21.78 15.01
CA GLU A 141 11.18 22.88 16.00
C GLU A 141 11.35 22.41 17.46
N ASP A 142 11.48 21.10 17.71
CA ASP A 142 11.53 20.52 19.06
C ASP A 142 10.28 20.81 19.92
N ARG A 143 9.11 20.84 19.28
CA ARG A 143 7.79 21.17 19.86
C ARG A 143 6.74 20.06 19.72
N LEU A 144 7.15 18.87 19.28
CA LEU A 144 6.24 17.73 19.13
C LEU A 144 5.72 17.26 20.51
N ASP A 145 4.44 16.88 20.60
CA ASP A 145 3.87 16.32 21.83
C ASP A 145 4.73 15.13 22.33
N PRO A 146 5.09 15.07 23.63
CA PRO A 146 5.98 14.03 24.15
C PRO A 146 5.53 12.59 23.87
N ARG A 147 4.22 12.34 23.77
CA ARG A 147 3.69 11.00 23.42
C ARG A 147 4.04 10.65 21.99
N MET A 148 3.82 11.59 21.05
CA MET A 148 4.17 11.42 19.65
C MET A 148 5.67 11.32 19.45
N GLN A 149 6.45 12.14 20.15
CA GLN A 149 7.92 12.06 20.11
C GLN A 149 8.41 10.68 20.55
N ARG A 150 7.84 10.11 21.62
CA ARG A 150 8.20 8.76 22.08
C ARG A 150 7.83 7.68 21.05
N THR A 151 6.62 7.74 20.50
CA THR A 151 6.12 6.74 19.55
C THR A 151 6.85 6.81 18.21
N TRP A 152 7.09 8.00 17.68
CA TRP A 152 7.62 8.20 16.32
C TRP A 152 9.13 8.43 16.23
N ARG A 153 9.86 8.36 17.36
CA ARG A 153 11.32 8.52 17.42
C ARG A 153 12.07 7.58 16.47
N TRP A 154 13.30 7.97 16.15
CA TRP A 154 14.33 7.06 15.65
C TRP A 154 14.54 5.88 16.60
N ARG A 155 14.35 4.65 16.10
CA ARG A 155 14.27 3.42 16.92
C ARG A 155 14.89 2.19 16.26
N PRO A 156 16.19 2.22 15.87
CA PRO A 156 16.84 1.13 15.15
C PRO A 156 16.86 -0.18 15.92
N GLU A 157 16.83 -0.13 17.26
CA GLU A 157 16.78 -1.30 18.13
C GLU A 157 15.56 -2.20 17.89
N THR A 158 14.46 -1.64 17.35
CA THR A 158 13.25 -2.43 17.02
C THR A 158 13.36 -3.14 15.67
N ALA A 159 14.43 -2.91 14.90
CA ALA A 159 14.64 -3.47 13.57
C ALA A 159 15.86 -4.40 13.48
N VAL A 160 16.57 -4.64 14.59
CA VAL A 160 17.68 -5.60 14.64
C VAL A 160 17.13 -7.01 14.42
N GLY A 161 17.63 -7.71 13.40
CA GLY A 161 17.14 -9.03 13.02
C GLY A 161 15.70 -9.02 12.51
N ARG A 162 15.25 -7.91 11.90
CA ARG A 162 13.89 -7.78 11.37
C ARG A 162 13.55 -8.93 10.43
N ASP A 163 12.45 -9.59 10.72
CA ASP A 163 11.79 -10.52 9.80
C ASP A 163 11.03 -9.71 8.74
N TRP A 164 11.52 -9.77 7.50
CA TRP A 164 10.93 -9.07 6.36
C TRP A 164 9.70 -9.78 5.78
N GLU A 165 9.44 -11.02 6.18
CA GLU A 165 8.27 -11.81 5.77
C GLU A 165 7.12 -11.73 6.78
N ALA A 166 7.31 -11.03 7.90
CA ALA A 166 6.28 -10.81 8.90
C ALA A 166 5.05 -10.11 8.29
N LEU A 167 3.84 -10.61 8.59
CA LEU A 167 2.59 -10.10 8.00
C LEU A 167 2.20 -8.70 8.51
N GLN A 168 2.78 -8.26 9.63
CA GLN A 168 2.54 -6.96 10.26
C GLN A 168 1.04 -6.62 10.46
N GLY A 169 0.23 -7.61 10.86
CA GLY A 169 -1.20 -7.44 11.12
C GLY A 169 -2.03 -7.15 9.85
N ARG A 170 -1.63 -7.73 8.72
CA ARG A 170 -2.40 -7.77 7.47
C ARG A 170 -2.74 -9.21 7.11
N TRP A 171 -3.83 -9.39 6.38
CA TRP A 171 -4.36 -10.70 5.97
C TRP A 171 -4.77 -10.67 4.50
N GLY A 172 -5.18 -11.81 3.97
CA GLY A 172 -5.69 -11.94 2.61
C GLY A 172 -4.66 -12.51 1.63
N GLY A 173 -5.13 -12.81 0.42
CA GLY A 173 -4.38 -13.61 -0.56
C GLY A 173 -3.84 -14.90 0.07
N PRO A 174 -2.56 -15.25 -0.14
CA PRO A 174 -1.95 -16.45 0.45
C PRO A 174 -1.52 -16.30 1.92
N ASN A 175 -1.85 -15.19 2.61
CA ASN A 175 -1.39 -14.88 3.98
C ASN A 175 0.15 -14.96 4.14
N LYS A 176 0.87 -14.46 3.13
CA LYS A 176 2.34 -14.30 3.14
C LYS A 176 2.73 -13.00 2.45
N VAL A 177 3.87 -12.44 2.83
CA VAL A 177 4.53 -11.40 2.02
C VAL A 177 5.03 -12.06 0.74
N ARG A 178 4.66 -11.49 -0.41
CA ARG A 178 5.05 -11.99 -1.74
C ARG A 178 6.27 -11.23 -2.27
N ASN A 179 7.01 -11.79 -3.21
CA ASN A 179 8.16 -11.15 -3.83
C ASN A 179 7.92 -10.92 -5.33
N LEU A 180 7.96 -9.67 -5.78
CA LEU A 180 7.79 -9.31 -7.20
C LEU A 180 8.96 -9.78 -8.07
N ALA A 181 10.15 -9.97 -7.49
CA ALA A 181 11.31 -10.46 -8.23
C ALA A 181 11.14 -11.91 -8.71
N ASP A 182 10.20 -12.66 -8.13
CA ASP A 182 9.91 -14.04 -8.50
C ASP A 182 8.96 -14.13 -9.71
N LEU A 183 8.29 -13.03 -10.07
CA LEU A 183 7.30 -13.00 -11.13
C LEU A 183 7.95 -12.84 -12.51
N GLY A 184 7.64 -13.76 -13.42
CA GLY A 184 7.97 -13.63 -14.84
C GLY A 184 7.10 -12.61 -15.57
N GLU A 185 7.51 -12.15 -16.75
CA GLU A 185 6.75 -11.17 -17.54
C GLU A 185 5.32 -11.63 -17.89
N GLY A 186 5.12 -12.93 -18.10
CA GLY A 186 3.80 -13.52 -18.37
C GLY A 186 2.86 -13.58 -17.16
N GLU A 187 3.31 -13.22 -15.96
CA GLU A 187 2.52 -13.26 -14.73
C GLU A 187 1.92 -11.90 -14.36
N TRP A 188 2.06 -10.90 -15.23
CA TRP A 188 1.46 -9.58 -15.07
C TRP A 188 0.24 -9.42 -15.96
N THR A 189 -0.68 -8.55 -15.55
CA THR A 189 -1.80 -8.13 -16.40
C THR A 189 -1.31 -7.40 -17.65
N GLU A 190 -2.16 -7.37 -18.69
CA GLU A 190 -1.92 -6.66 -19.95
C GLU A 190 -3.02 -5.61 -20.19
N VAL A 191 -3.40 -4.88 -19.12
CA VAL A 191 -4.44 -3.85 -19.18
C VAL A 191 -4.02 -2.75 -20.15
N GLY A 192 -4.86 -2.47 -21.15
CA GLY A 192 -4.60 -1.43 -22.16
C GLY A 192 -3.63 -1.83 -23.26
N ALA A 193 -3.08 -3.06 -23.26
CA ALA A 193 -2.42 -3.60 -24.44
C ALA A 193 -3.49 -3.83 -25.51
N ARG A 194 -3.47 -3.03 -26.58
CA ARG A 194 -4.33 -3.29 -27.74
C ARG A 194 -3.86 -4.60 -28.38
N LEU A 195 -4.78 -5.56 -28.54
CA LEU A 195 -4.63 -6.67 -29.49
C LEU A 195 -4.52 -6.11 -30.92
#